data_AF-A0A368UIM8-F1
#
_entry.id   AF-A0A368UIM8-F1
#
_cell.length_a   1.000
_cell.length_b   1.000
_cell.length_c   1.000
_cell.angle_alpha   90.00
_cell.angle_beta   90.00
_cell.angle_gamma   90.00
#
_symmetry.space_group_name_H-M   'P 1'
#
loop_
_entity.id
_entity.type
_entity.pdbx_description
1 polymer ?
#
loop_
_entity_poly.entity_id
_entity_poly.type
_entity_poly.pdbx_seq_one_letter_code
_entity_poly.pdbx_strand_id
1 'polypeptide(L)'
;MAAKRLIVVVESTAAMGPYWETILRDYLDKIIRCFGENVSTVQNSSSSVEFALVSYNTHGCYSDCLVQRTGWTRDPDVFFLWLSSIPFSGGGFNDAVIAEGLAEALMMFPNSQSGDPNQQNVEIHQHCILVAASNPYPLRTPICVPQLQNLEQSETIESFPGNCLYDAEAVAKAFPQFSISLSVICPKQLPKIKAIYNAGKRNSKAADPPVLAKTPHFLILISEGFREAQGVLKVGEGNSSVSESEK
;
A
#
# COMPACT_ATOMS: atom_id res chain seq x y z
N MET A 1 19.13 -13.11 -4.35
CA MET A 1 18.92 -12.59 -2.97
C MET A 1 17.49 -12.06 -2.93
N ALA A 2 16.57 -12.73 -2.23
CA ALA A 2 15.17 -12.30 -2.18
C ALA A 2 15.07 -10.87 -1.60
N ALA A 3 14.48 -9.94 -2.34
CA ALA A 3 14.30 -8.57 -1.89
C ALA A 3 12.84 -8.39 -1.49
N LYS A 4 12.60 -7.90 -0.29
CA LYS A 4 11.27 -7.60 0.24
C LYS A 4 11.10 -6.09 0.26
N ARG A 5 10.02 -5.58 -0.35
CA ARG A 5 9.78 -4.15 -0.46
C ARG A 5 8.38 -3.81 0.00
N LEU A 6 8.28 -2.82 0.87
CA LEU A 6 7.01 -2.31 1.36
C LEU A 6 6.92 -0.80 1.10
N ILE A 7 5.90 -0.38 0.36
CA ILE A 7 5.50 1.03 0.30
C ILE A 7 4.22 1.21 1.11
N VAL A 8 4.21 2.21 1.99
CA VAL A 8 2.98 2.67 2.63
C VAL A 8 2.58 3.99 1.96
N VAL A 9 1.35 4.05 1.46
CA VAL A 9 0.77 5.21 0.76
C VAL A 9 -0.28 5.82 1.69
N VAL A 10 -0.02 6.99 2.26
CA VAL A 10 -0.81 7.57 3.37
C VAL A 10 -1.47 8.88 3.00
N GLU A 11 -2.77 9.01 3.30
CA GLU A 11 -3.48 10.28 3.23
C GLU A 11 -2.96 11.24 4.32
N SER A 12 -2.36 12.37 3.92
CA SER A 12 -1.85 13.41 4.82
C SER A 12 -2.87 14.52 5.13
N THR A 13 -4.16 14.27 4.91
CA THR A 13 -5.21 15.25 5.22
C THR A 13 -5.55 15.26 6.72
N ALA A 14 -6.23 16.31 7.17
CA ALA A 14 -6.75 16.37 8.54
C ALA A 14 -7.74 15.22 8.86
N ALA A 15 -8.35 14.59 7.84
CA ALA A 15 -9.30 13.50 8.03
C ALA A 15 -8.64 12.23 8.61
N MET A 16 -7.32 12.07 8.46
CA MET A 16 -6.56 10.93 9.01
C MET A 16 -6.16 11.13 10.47
N GLY A 17 -5.96 12.38 10.91
CA GLY A 17 -5.39 12.73 12.21
C GLY A 17 -6.01 12.00 13.42
N PRO A 18 -7.35 12.00 13.60
CA PRO A 18 -8.00 11.33 14.73
C PRO A 18 -7.78 9.81 14.82
N TYR A 19 -7.37 9.18 13.72
CA TYR A 19 -7.24 7.72 13.63
C TYR A 19 -5.78 7.26 13.52
N TRP A 20 -4.85 8.19 13.27
CA TRP A 20 -3.47 7.85 12.91
C TRP A 20 -2.75 7.04 13.98
N GLU A 21 -2.86 7.44 15.25
CA GLU A 21 -2.20 6.75 16.36
C GLU A 21 -2.65 5.28 16.45
N THR A 22 -3.96 5.04 16.34
CA THR A 22 -4.55 3.69 16.32
C THR A 22 -4.09 2.89 15.11
N ILE A 23 -4.11 3.49 13.92
CA ILE A 23 -3.65 2.82 12.69
C ILE A 23 -2.17 2.43 12.79
N LEU A 24 -1.33 3.36 13.25
CA LEU A 24 0.10 3.16 13.40
C LEU A 24 0.39 2.06 14.41
N ARG A 25 -0.13 2.17 15.64
CA ARG A 25 0.14 1.23 16.73
C ARG A 25 -0.48 -0.14 16.51
N ASP A 26 -1.75 -0.19 16.10
CA ASP A 26 -2.50 -1.44 16.13
C ASP A 26 -2.35 -2.25 14.85
N TYR A 27 -1.90 -1.64 13.75
CA TYR A 27 -1.75 -2.27 12.44
C TYR A 27 -0.36 -2.10 11.83
N LEU A 28 0.05 -0.86 11.51
CA LEU A 28 1.28 -0.64 10.73
C LEU A 28 2.54 -1.10 11.48
N ASP A 29 2.69 -0.76 12.76
CA ASP A 29 3.85 -1.16 13.57
C ASP A 29 4.02 -2.68 13.58
N LYS A 30 2.94 -3.42 13.81
CA LYS A 30 2.95 -4.88 13.80
C LYS A 30 3.31 -5.46 12.44
N ILE A 31 2.76 -4.90 11.36
CA ILE A 31 3.06 -5.33 9.99
C ILE A 31 4.53 -5.06 9.67
N ILE A 32 5.04 -3.86 9.96
CA ILE A 32 6.41 -3.43 9.67
C ILE A 32 7.42 -4.30 10.45
N ARG A 33 7.20 -4.51 11.74
CA ARG A 33 8.07 -5.36 12.58
C ARG A 33 8.08 -6.80 12.09
N CYS A 34 6.90 -7.40 11.85
CA CYS A 34 6.81 -8.77 11.33
C CYS A 34 7.46 -8.90 9.94
N PHE A 35 7.32 -7.89 9.08
CA PHE A 35 7.94 -7.86 7.77
C PHE A 35 9.47 -7.81 7.84
N GLY A 36 10.02 -7.09 8.84
CA GLY A 36 11.47 -7.00 9.11
C GLY A 36 12.06 -8.22 9.84
N GLU A 37 11.32 -8.85 10.77
CA GLU A 37 11.83 -9.92 11.65
C GLU A 37 12.06 -11.26 10.95
N ASN A 38 11.37 -11.53 9.85
CA ASN A 38 11.52 -12.77 9.05
C ASN A 38 12.93 -12.96 8.43
N VAL A 39 13.87 -12.06 8.72
CA VAL A 39 15.29 -12.13 8.36
C VAL A 39 16.13 -12.85 9.44
N SER A 40 15.64 -12.99 10.68
CA SER A 40 16.50 -13.32 11.83
C SER A 40 16.42 -14.74 12.40
N THR A 41 15.41 -15.56 12.07
CA THR A 41 15.17 -16.84 12.79
C THR A 41 15.62 -18.11 12.09
N VAL A 42 16.07 -18.06 10.83
CA VAL A 42 16.60 -19.25 10.14
C VAL A 42 17.91 -18.90 9.43
N GLN A 43 18.95 -19.64 9.77
CA GLN A 43 20.25 -19.60 9.10
C GLN A 43 20.11 -19.49 7.57
N ASN A 44 20.83 -18.54 6.98
CA ASN A 44 21.20 -18.47 5.55
C ASN A 44 20.15 -18.05 4.49
N SER A 45 19.23 -17.14 4.78
CA SER A 45 18.57 -16.36 3.70
C SER A 45 18.71 -14.86 3.93
N SER A 46 19.65 -14.24 3.21
CA SER A 46 19.94 -12.80 3.21
C SER A 46 18.83 -11.99 2.53
N SER A 47 17.59 -12.06 3.00
CA SER A 47 16.54 -11.19 2.42
C SER A 47 16.73 -9.76 2.91
N SER A 48 16.91 -8.83 1.96
CA SER A 48 16.99 -7.39 2.28
C SER A 48 15.58 -6.82 2.26
N VAL A 49 15.18 -6.20 3.37
CA VAL A 49 13.88 -5.54 3.53
C VAL A 49 14.09 -4.05 3.33
N GLU A 50 13.31 -3.44 2.45
CA GLU A 50 13.33 -2.02 2.17
C GLU A 50 11.92 -1.42 2.31
N PHE A 51 11.86 -0.25 2.93
CA PHE A 51 10.64 0.50 3.19
C PHE A 51 10.68 1.84 2.47
N ALA A 52 9.52 2.28 1.99
CA ALA A 52 9.33 3.65 1.53
C ALA A 52 7.93 4.15 1.89
N LEU A 53 7.82 5.46 2.03
CA LEU A 53 6.59 6.19 2.32
C LEU A 53 6.24 7.09 1.13
N VAL A 54 4.97 7.04 0.74
CA VAL A 54 4.32 8.03 -0.14
C VAL A 54 3.21 8.68 0.68
N SER A 55 3.18 10.00 0.74
CA SER A 55 2.06 10.76 1.30
C SER A 55 1.29 11.47 0.20
N TYR A 56 -0.03 11.55 0.32
CA TYR A 56 -0.88 12.23 -0.65
C TYR A 56 -1.97 13.07 0.03
N ASN A 57 -2.36 14.15 -0.62
CA ASN A 57 -3.35 15.11 -0.12
C ASN A 57 -4.65 15.06 -0.95
N THR A 58 -5.26 16.23 -1.16
CA THR A 58 -6.44 16.41 -2.00
C THR A 58 -6.14 17.34 -3.17
N HIS A 59 -6.98 17.30 -4.20
CA HIS A 59 -7.00 18.37 -5.20
C HIS A 59 -7.55 19.66 -4.58
N GLY A 60 -6.92 20.79 -4.87
CA GLY A 60 -7.45 22.10 -4.48
C GLY A 60 -6.37 23.14 -4.25
N CYS A 61 -6.79 24.40 -4.14
CA CYS A 61 -5.89 25.54 -3.99
C CYS A 61 -5.19 25.61 -2.62
N TYR A 62 -5.57 24.75 -1.67
CA TYR A 62 -5.03 24.68 -0.31
C TYR A 62 -4.13 23.45 -0.09
N SER A 63 -3.75 22.76 -1.18
CA SER A 63 -2.86 21.61 -1.15
C SER A 63 -1.45 22.05 -1.56
N ASP A 64 -0.52 22.09 -0.62
CA ASP A 64 0.88 22.49 -0.89
C ASP A 64 1.58 21.55 -1.88
N CYS A 65 1.17 20.27 -1.87
CA CYS A 65 1.67 19.24 -2.77
C CYS A 65 0.66 18.09 -2.86
N LEU A 66 0.38 17.60 -4.07
CA LEU A 66 -0.54 16.47 -4.25
C LEU A 66 0.05 15.17 -3.68
N VAL A 67 1.31 14.89 -3.99
CA VAL A 67 2.01 13.66 -3.60
C VAL A 67 3.45 13.97 -3.24
N GLN A 68 3.91 13.44 -2.10
CA GLN A 68 5.31 13.45 -1.71
C GLN A 68 5.77 12.01 -1.50
N ARG A 69 7.05 11.74 -1.77
CA ARG A 69 7.63 10.43 -1.51
C ARG A 69 9.00 10.54 -0.86
N THR A 70 9.36 9.47 -0.18
CA THR A 70 10.68 9.26 0.41
C THR A 70 11.57 8.42 -0.52
N GLY A 71 12.82 8.22 -0.11
CA GLY A 71 13.68 7.18 -0.68
C GLY A 71 13.42 5.82 -0.02
N TRP A 72 14.13 4.79 -0.48
CA TRP A 72 14.13 3.48 0.17
C TRP A 72 15.05 3.50 1.39
N THR A 73 14.58 2.96 2.52
CA THR A 73 15.37 2.72 3.73
C THR A 73 15.35 1.25 4.13
N ARG A 74 16.46 0.75 4.67
CA ARG A 74 16.54 -0.57 5.32
C ARG A 74 16.38 -0.50 6.83
N ASP A 75 16.40 0.71 7.37
CA ASP A 75 16.28 0.98 8.79
C ASP A 75 14.79 1.22 9.13
N PRO A 76 14.15 0.31 9.91
CA PRO A 76 12.77 0.48 10.36
C PRO A 76 12.58 1.75 11.20
N ASP A 77 13.59 2.18 11.97
CA ASP A 77 13.47 3.33 12.86
C ASP A 77 13.38 4.64 12.05
N VAL A 78 14.15 4.74 10.97
CA VAL A 78 14.01 5.83 9.99
C VAL A 78 12.62 5.83 9.35
N PHE A 79 12.10 4.64 9.03
CA PHE A 79 10.75 4.52 8.46
C PHE A 79 9.66 4.95 9.45
N PHE A 80 9.77 4.55 10.73
CA PHE A 80 8.88 5.00 11.79
C PHE A 80 8.97 6.51 12.05
N LEU A 81 10.17 7.10 11.92
CA LEU A 81 10.34 8.55 11.99
C LEU A 81 9.58 9.27 10.87
N TRP A 82 9.61 8.74 9.63
CA TRP A 82 8.81 9.31 8.55
C TRP A 82 7.31 9.20 8.82
N LEU A 83 6.85 8.04 9.31
CA LEU A 83 5.45 7.82 9.67
C LEU A 83 4.96 8.76 10.79
N SER A 84 5.80 9.03 11.80
CA SER A 84 5.44 9.94 12.90
C SER A 84 5.49 11.42 12.50
N SER A 85 6.21 11.75 11.43
CA SER A 85 6.41 13.12 10.96
C SER A 85 5.38 13.58 9.91
N ILE A 86 4.37 12.77 9.59
CA ILE A 86 3.35 13.15 8.59
C ILE A 86 2.50 14.32 9.13
N PRO A 87 2.47 15.48 8.43
CA PRO A 87 1.63 16.59 8.83
C PRO A 87 0.19 16.36 8.36
N PHE A 88 -0.72 16.02 9.28
CA PHE A 88 -2.15 15.89 8.95
C PHE A 88 -2.83 17.26 8.93
N SER A 89 -3.08 17.79 7.74
CA SER A 89 -3.63 19.15 7.58
C SER A 89 -4.50 19.27 6.33
N GLY A 90 -5.27 20.35 6.22
CA GLY A 90 -6.13 20.60 5.06
C GLY A 90 -7.14 19.46 4.79
N GLY A 91 -7.40 19.22 3.51
CA GLY A 91 -8.36 18.22 3.04
C GLY A 91 -9.59 18.85 2.37
N GLY A 92 -10.47 17.98 1.86
CA GLY A 92 -11.68 18.38 1.19
C GLY A 92 -12.70 17.25 1.14
N PHE A 93 -13.71 17.40 0.30
CA PHE A 93 -14.83 16.46 0.24
C PHE A 93 -14.72 15.56 -0.99
N ASN A 94 -14.30 14.31 -0.77
CA ASN A 94 -14.14 13.29 -1.81
C ASN A 94 -13.16 13.69 -2.93
N ASP A 95 -12.06 14.33 -2.57
CA ASP A 95 -11.06 14.87 -3.48
C ASP A 95 -9.65 14.35 -3.20
N ALA A 96 -9.54 13.24 -2.47
CA ALA A 96 -8.27 12.61 -2.16
C ALA A 96 -7.59 12.08 -3.44
N VAL A 97 -6.31 12.44 -3.62
CA VAL A 97 -5.51 12.12 -4.82
C VAL A 97 -4.92 10.71 -4.74
N ILE A 98 -5.79 9.74 -4.47
CA ILE A 98 -5.42 8.34 -4.29
C ILE A 98 -4.84 7.76 -5.59
N ALA A 99 -5.35 8.19 -6.75
CA ALA A 99 -4.86 7.71 -8.04
C ALA A 99 -3.39 8.10 -8.25
N GLU A 100 -3.06 9.36 -7.96
CA GLU A 100 -1.72 9.95 -7.99
C GLU A 100 -0.81 9.25 -6.97
N GLY A 101 -1.26 9.07 -5.73
CA GLY A 101 -0.47 8.40 -4.68
C GLY A 101 -0.15 6.94 -5.01
N LEU A 102 -1.12 6.20 -5.56
CA LEU A 102 -0.91 4.83 -6.03
C LEU A 102 0.00 4.77 -7.26
N ALA A 103 -0.12 5.72 -8.19
CA ALA A 103 0.73 5.80 -9.38
C ALA A 103 2.19 6.10 -9.01
N GLU A 104 2.43 7.02 -8.07
CA GLU A 104 3.77 7.31 -7.55
C GLU A 104 4.37 6.05 -6.90
N ALA A 105 3.59 5.33 -6.09
CA ALA A 105 4.04 4.07 -5.50
C ALA A 105 4.41 3.02 -6.57
N LEU A 106 3.59 2.86 -7.62
CA LEU A 106 3.91 1.97 -8.75
C LEU A 106 5.23 2.33 -9.42
N MET A 107 5.47 3.62 -9.66
CA MET A 107 6.69 4.11 -10.30
C MET A 107 7.95 3.93 -9.44
N MET A 108 7.80 3.85 -8.11
CA MET A 108 8.91 3.60 -7.18
C MET A 108 9.37 2.14 -7.15
N PHE A 109 8.49 1.19 -7.48
CA PHE A 109 8.89 -0.21 -7.57
C PHE A 109 9.80 -0.43 -8.78
N PRO A 110 10.83 -1.29 -8.65
CA PRO A 110 11.73 -1.58 -9.76
C PRO A 110 10.96 -2.35 -10.83
N ASN A 111 11.14 -1.95 -12.09
CA ASN A 111 10.58 -2.72 -13.20
C ASN A 111 11.26 -4.09 -13.25
N SER A 112 10.51 -5.17 -12.97
CA SER A 112 10.99 -6.56 -13.08
C SER A 112 11.29 -6.99 -14.54
N GLN A 113 11.28 -6.07 -15.50
CA GLN A 113 11.40 -6.33 -16.94
C GLN A 113 12.80 -6.08 -17.52
N SER A 114 13.83 -5.76 -16.72
CA SER A 114 15.19 -5.74 -17.27
C SER A 114 15.59 -7.18 -17.60
N GLY A 115 15.51 -7.52 -18.89
CA GLY A 115 15.75 -8.85 -19.44
C GLY A 115 17.20 -9.29 -19.30
N ASP A 116 17.57 -9.74 -18.11
CA ASP A 116 18.70 -10.64 -17.95
C ASP A 116 18.14 -12.06 -17.70
N PRO A 117 18.17 -12.96 -18.70
CA PRO A 117 17.62 -14.31 -18.59
C PRO A 117 18.29 -15.17 -17.50
N ASN A 118 19.37 -14.67 -16.87
CA ASN A 118 20.05 -15.31 -15.75
C ASN A 118 19.47 -15.00 -14.36
N GLN A 119 18.46 -14.13 -14.22
CA GLN A 119 17.83 -13.80 -12.92
C GLN A 119 16.46 -14.46 -12.72
N GLN A 120 16.23 -15.64 -13.28
CA GLN A 120 14.95 -16.39 -13.21
C GLN A 120 14.53 -16.89 -11.80
N ASN A 121 15.16 -16.46 -10.70
CA ASN A 121 14.86 -17.05 -9.39
C ASN A 121 15.09 -16.14 -8.19
N VAL A 122 14.73 -14.86 -8.31
CA VAL A 122 14.59 -14.00 -7.13
C VAL A 122 13.12 -13.68 -6.94
N GLU A 123 12.48 -14.36 -5.97
CA GLU A 123 11.13 -14.03 -5.52
C GLU A 123 11.19 -12.66 -4.83
N ILE A 124 10.87 -11.60 -5.58
CA ILE A 124 10.77 -10.24 -5.04
C ILE A 124 9.35 -10.09 -4.49
N HIS A 125 9.24 -9.94 -3.18
CA HIS A 125 7.96 -9.71 -2.53
C HIS A 125 7.71 -8.20 -2.42
N GLN A 126 6.84 -7.68 -3.28
CA GLN A 126 6.50 -6.27 -3.34
C GLN A 126 5.10 -6.05 -2.78
N HIS A 127 4.99 -5.20 -1.76
CA HIS A 127 3.74 -4.92 -1.09
C HIS A 127 3.50 -3.42 -1.01
N CYS A 128 2.26 -3.02 -1.25
CA CYS A 128 1.77 -1.67 -1.08
C CYS A 128 0.61 -1.67 -0.10
N ILE A 129 0.64 -0.79 0.90
CA ILE A 129 -0.48 -0.55 1.82
C ILE A 129 -1.01 0.85 1.56
N LEU A 130 -2.24 0.96 1.07
CA LEU A 130 -2.97 2.22 0.99
C LEU A 130 -3.65 2.50 2.33
N VAL A 131 -3.32 3.64 2.94
CA VAL A 131 -3.96 4.17 4.15
C VAL A 131 -4.78 5.40 3.74
N ALA A 132 -6.10 5.28 3.79
CA ALA A 132 -7.04 6.30 3.30
C ALA A 132 -8.15 6.56 4.34
N ALA A 133 -8.53 7.81 4.54
CA ALA A 133 -9.64 8.25 5.41
C ALA A 133 -10.79 8.93 4.63
N SER A 134 -10.58 9.20 3.34
CA SER A 134 -11.51 9.89 2.44
C SER A 134 -11.74 9.11 1.14
N ASN A 135 -12.80 9.45 0.38
CA ASN A 135 -13.02 8.86 -0.93
C ASN A 135 -12.07 9.46 -1.99
N PRO A 136 -11.73 8.69 -3.05
CA PRO A 136 -10.91 9.19 -4.15
C PRO A 136 -11.61 10.33 -4.89
N TYR A 137 -10.81 11.20 -5.50
CA TYR A 137 -11.25 12.18 -6.48
C TYR A 137 -12.10 11.53 -7.59
N PRO A 138 -13.28 12.08 -7.92
CA PRO A 138 -14.26 11.40 -8.76
C PRO A 138 -13.95 11.43 -10.25
N LEU A 139 -13.05 12.31 -10.71
CA LEU A 139 -12.69 12.42 -12.11
C LEU A 139 -11.38 11.68 -12.37
N ARG A 140 -11.23 11.19 -13.60
CA ARG A 140 -9.97 10.61 -14.05
C ARG A 140 -8.93 11.71 -14.26
N THR A 141 -7.71 11.46 -13.82
CA THR A 141 -6.61 12.43 -13.86
C THR A 141 -5.48 11.96 -14.78
N PRO A 142 -4.73 12.90 -15.39
CA PRO A 142 -3.57 12.55 -16.20
C PRO A 142 -2.41 12.18 -15.27
N ILE A 143 -2.19 10.87 -15.08
CA ILE A 143 -1.14 10.34 -14.20
C ILE A 143 -0.26 9.36 -14.94
N CYS A 144 1.03 9.37 -14.60
CA CYS A 144 2.01 8.46 -15.18
C CYS A 144 1.93 7.11 -14.49
N VAL A 145 1.52 6.08 -15.22
CA VAL A 145 1.51 4.69 -14.77
C VAL A 145 2.50 3.92 -15.65
N PRO A 146 3.37 3.07 -15.08
CA PRO A 146 4.33 2.32 -15.89
C PRO A 146 3.59 1.42 -16.88
N GLN A 147 3.99 1.43 -18.15
CA GLN A 147 3.41 0.59 -19.19
C GLN A 147 4.08 -0.79 -19.22
N LEU A 148 3.28 -1.85 -19.40
CA LEU A 148 3.79 -3.18 -19.68
C LEU A 148 4.11 -3.24 -21.19
N GLN A 149 5.37 -3.38 -21.57
CA GLN A 149 5.81 -3.34 -22.98
C GLN A 149 5.24 -4.46 -23.89
N ASN A 150 4.41 -5.38 -23.37
CA ASN A 150 3.99 -6.59 -24.07
C ASN A 150 2.47 -6.68 -24.38
N LEU A 151 1.71 -5.59 -24.27
CA LEU A 151 0.28 -5.61 -24.61
C LEU A 151 -0.11 -4.54 -25.64
N GLU A 152 0.75 -4.22 -26.60
CA GLU A 152 0.40 -3.37 -27.75
C GLU A 152 0.86 -4.00 -29.07
N GLN A 153 0.44 -5.24 -29.30
CA GLN A 153 0.26 -5.79 -30.65
C GLN A 153 -1.23 -6.01 -30.90
N SER A 154 -2.01 -4.93 -30.88
CA SER A 154 -3.30 -4.89 -31.55
C SER A 154 -3.56 -3.46 -32.01
N GLU A 155 -3.11 -3.22 -33.24
CA GLU A 155 -3.53 -2.20 -34.20
C GLU A 155 -4.43 -1.07 -33.67
N THR A 156 -3.90 0.14 -33.56
CA THR A 156 -4.31 1.31 -34.38
C THR A 156 -3.43 2.53 -34.02
N ILE A 157 -2.86 3.10 -35.07
CA ILE A 157 -2.16 4.38 -35.25
C ILE A 157 -2.43 5.46 -34.16
N GLU A 158 -1.33 6.02 -33.62
CA GLU A 158 -1.21 7.22 -32.79
C GLU A 158 -1.89 7.23 -31.40
N SER A 159 -1.24 6.61 -30.40
CA SER A 159 -1.39 7.07 -29.02
C SER A 159 -0.07 7.70 -28.55
N PHE A 160 -0.02 9.03 -28.54
CA PHE A 160 0.99 9.73 -27.77
C PHE A 160 0.89 9.25 -26.30
N PRO A 161 2.00 8.92 -25.62
CA PRO A 161 2.02 8.38 -24.26
C PRO A 161 1.51 9.34 -23.17
N GLY A 162 0.88 10.46 -23.54
CA GLY A 162 0.55 11.58 -22.66
C GLY A 162 -0.94 11.81 -22.37
N ASN A 163 -1.87 10.95 -22.85
CA ASN A 163 -3.30 11.26 -22.75
C ASN A 163 -4.19 10.20 -22.09
N CYS A 164 -3.61 9.22 -21.39
CA CYS A 164 -4.39 8.26 -20.63
C CYS A 164 -4.82 8.87 -19.29
N LEU A 165 -6.13 9.10 -19.14
CA LEU A 165 -6.74 9.52 -17.89
C LEU A 165 -7.08 8.27 -17.07
N TYR A 166 -6.62 8.23 -15.81
CA TYR A 166 -6.86 7.11 -14.90
C TYR A 166 -7.63 7.56 -13.66
N ASP A 167 -8.50 6.69 -13.17
CA ASP A 167 -9.05 6.79 -11.81
C ASP A 167 -8.27 5.84 -10.89
N ALA A 168 -8.49 5.95 -9.57
CA ALA A 168 -7.77 5.15 -8.57
C ALA A 168 -7.97 3.63 -8.78
N GLU A 169 -9.14 3.19 -9.26
CA GLU A 169 -9.41 1.79 -9.57
C GLU A 169 -8.62 1.31 -10.80
N ALA A 170 -8.50 2.15 -11.83
CA ALA A 170 -7.72 1.85 -13.02
C ALA A 170 -6.22 1.71 -12.71
N VAL A 171 -5.69 2.58 -11.83
CA VAL A 171 -4.30 2.45 -11.34
C VAL A 171 -4.13 1.16 -10.52
N ALA A 172 -5.08 0.86 -9.63
CA ALA A 172 -5.03 -0.35 -8.82
C ALA A 172 -4.92 -1.64 -9.65
N LYS A 173 -5.54 -1.69 -10.83
CA LYS A 173 -5.45 -2.84 -11.76
C LYS A 173 -4.03 -3.13 -12.27
N ALA A 174 -3.13 -2.15 -12.22
CA ALA A 174 -1.73 -2.33 -12.63
C ALA A 174 -0.91 -3.09 -11.58
N PHE A 175 -1.21 -2.96 -10.28
CA PHE A 175 -0.48 -3.62 -9.19
C PHE A 175 -0.24 -5.13 -9.40
N PRO A 176 -1.27 -5.95 -9.67
CA PRO A 176 -1.05 -7.38 -9.91
C PRO A 176 -0.26 -7.67 -11.19
N GLN A 177 -0.28 -6.78 -12.19
CA GLN A 177 0.51 -6.92 -13.43
C GLN A 177 2.01 -6.76 -13.17
N PHE A 178 2.36 -5.92 -12.19
CA PHE A 178 3.74 -5.73 -11.73
C PHE A 178 4.12 -6.65 -10.56
N SER A 179 3.29 -7.66 -10.24
CA SER A 179 3.50 -8.57 -9.10
C SER A 179 3.58 -7.87 -7.74
N ILE A 180 2.90 -6.72 -7.60
CA ILE A 180 2.80 -5.96 -6.35
C ILE A 180 1.46 -6.30 -5.70
N SER A 181 1.47 -6.65 -4.42
CA SER A 181 0.23 -6.87 -3.67
C SER A 181 -0.30 -5.55 -3.12
N LEU A 182 -1.58 -5.23 -3.34
CA LEU A 182 -2.23 -4.05 -2.78
C LEU A 182 -3.07 -4.44 -1.55
N SER A 183 -2.81 -3.78 -0.42
CA SER A 183 -3.60 -3.87 0.83
C SER A 183 -4.17 -2.49 1.19
N VAL A 184 -5.22 -2.45 2.00
CA VAL A 184 -5.93 -1.24 2.38
C VAL A 184 -6.19 -1.21 3.89
N ILE A 185 -5.93 -0.05 4.49
CA ILE A 185 -6.33 0.30 5.85
C ILE A 185 -7.12 1.60 5.78
N CYS A 186 -8.39 1.57 6.18
CA CYS A 186 -9.23 2.76 6.17
C CYS A 186 -10.06 2.83 7.46
N PRO A 187 -10.05 3.95 8.21
CA PRO A 187 -10.74 4.05 9.49
C PRO A 187 -12.27 4.16 9.36
N LYS A 188 -12.80 4.04 8.14
CA LYS A 188 -14.22 4.13 7.81
C LYS A 188 -14.60 3.03 6.81
N GLN A 189 -15.86 2.59 6.81
CA GLN A 189 -16.38 1.69 5.79
C GLN A 189 -16.72 2.47 4.51
N LEU A 190 -15.74 2.69 3.64
CA LEU A 190 -15.90 3.42 2.38
C LEU A 190 -15.99 2.46 1.18
N PRO A 191 -17.14 2.37 0.48
CA PRO A 191 -17.30 1.46 -0.64
C PRO A 191 -16.32 1.70 -1.79
N LYS A 192 -15.98 2.96 -2.09
CA LYS A 192 -15.02 3.31 -3.14
C LYS A 192 -13.60 2.83 -2.82
N ILE A 193 -13.20 2.88 -1.56
CA ILE A 193 -11.91 2.36 -1.09
C ILE A 193 -11.89 0.82 -1.19
N LYS A 194 -13.00 0.16 -0.85
CA LYS A 194 -13.15 -1.29 -1.08
C LYS A 194 -13.08 -1.65 -2.57
N ALA A 195 -13.67 -0.83 -3.46
CA ALA A 195 -13.59 -1.04 -4.90
C ALA A 195 -12.14 -0.95 -5.42
N ILE A 196 -11.35 0.03 -4.94
CA ILE A 196 -9.92 0.16 -5.26
C ILE A 196 -9.15 -1.11 -4.84
N TYR A 197 -9.36 -1.60 -3.61
CA TYR A 197 -8.75 -2.85 -3.17
C TYR A 197 -9.12 -4.01 -4.10
N ASN A 198 -10.41 -4.19 -4.39
CA ASN A 198 -10.91 -5.26 -5.25
C ASN A 198 -10.32 -5.19 -6.67
N ALA A 199 -10.15 -3.98 -7.22
CA ALA A 199 -9.54 -3.76 -8.52
C ALA A 199 -8.05 -4.16 -8.55
N GLY A 200 -7.34 -4.00 -7.43
CA GLY A 200 -5.94 -4.42 -7.27
C GLY A 200 -5.74 -5.88 -6.84
N LYS A 201 -6.82 -6.68 -6.69
CA LYS A 201 -6.69 -8.10 -6.37
C LYS A 201 -6.19 -8.88 -7.59
N ARG A 202 -5.22 -9.76 -7.36
CA ARG A 202 -4.76 -10.73 -8.37
C ARG A 202 -5.86 -11.72 -8.78
N ASN A 203 -6.72 -12.11 -7.83
CA ASN A 203 -7.87 -12.97 -8.08
C ASN A 203 -9.15 -12.26 -7.65
N SER A 204 -9.93 -11.77 -8.60
CA SER A 204 -11.16 -11.02 -8.34
C SER A 204 -12.26 -11.85 -7.65
N LYS A 205 -12.18 -13.19 -7.73
CA LYS A 205 -13.17 -14.11 -7.16
C LYS A 205 -12.79 -14.66 -5.78
N ALA A 206 -11.55 -14.46 -5.35
CA ALA A 206 -11.10 -14.99 -4.07
C ALA A 206 -11.77 -14.25 -2.90
N ALA A 207 -12.20 -14.99 -1.88
CA ALA A 207 -12.80 -14.38 -0.70
C ALA A 207 -11.75 -13.58 0.07
N ASP A 208 -12.16 -12.46 0.65
CA ASP A 208 -11.23 -11.67 1.46
C ASP A 208 -10.81 -12.52 2.68
N PRO A 209 -9.50 -12.62 2.95
CA PRO A 209 -8.99 -13.35 4.10
C PRO A 209 -9.57 -12.72 5.36
N PRO A 210 -10.05 -13.51 6.34
CA PRO A 210 -10.59 -12.95 7.57
C PRO A 210 -9.45 -12.24 8.30
N VAL A 211 -9.53 -10.91 8.33
CA VAL A 211 -8.70 -10.06 9.19
C VAL A 211 -9.59 -9.69 10.36
N LEU A 212 -9.21 -10.13 11.55
CA LEU A 212 -9.98 -9.84 12.75
C LEU A 212 -9.67 -8.40 13.18
N ALA A 213 -10.53 -7.48 12.74
CA ALA A 213 -10.36 -6.05 13.02
C ALA A 213 -10.71 -5.78 14.48
N LYS A 214 -9.73 -5.33 15.28
CA LYS A 214 -9.94 -4.86 16.66
C LYS A 214 -10.98 -3.74 16.76
N THR A 215 -11.18 -3.00 15.67
CA THR A 215 -12.16 -1.92 15.56
C THR A 215 -13.17 -2.22 14.44
N PRO A 216 -14.45 -2.48 14.76
CA PRO A 216 -15.46 -2.94 13.79
C PRO A 216 -15.77 -1.89 12.69
N HIS A 217 -15.46 -0.62 12.93
CA HIS A 217 -15.71 0.46 11.99
C HIS A 217 -14.60 0.66 10.94
N PHE A 218 -13.44 0.01 11.12
CA PHE A 218 -12.33 0.14 10.19
C PHE A 218 -12.46 -0.90 9.07
N LEU A 219 -12.21 -0.45 7.84
CA LEU A 219 -12.05 -1.29 6.67
C LEU A 219 -10.58 -1.72 6.58
N ILE A 220 -10.28 -2.95 7.01
CA ILE A 220 -8.94 -3.54 6.95
C ILE A 220 -8.96 -4.69 5.95
N LEU A 221 -8.29 -4.53 4.81
CA LEU A 221 -8.25 -5.49 3.71
C LEU A 221 -6.78 -5.80 3.38
N ILE A 222 -6.30 -6.99 3.73
CA ILE A 222 -4.91 -7.40 3.48
C ILE A 222 -4.86 -8.37 2.32
N SER A 223 -4.00 -8.08 1.35
CA SER A 223 -3.80 -8.90 0.16
C SER A 223 -3.38 -10.34 0.50
N GLU A 224 -3.86 -11.31 -0.28
CA GLU A 224 -3.43 -12.71 -0.18
C GLU A 224 -1.94 -12.92 -0.44
N GLY A 225 -1.33 -12.03 -1.22
CA GLY A 225 0.11 -12.04 -1.46
C GLY A 225 0.93 -11.60 -0.25
N PHE A 226 0.33 -10.90 0.72
CA PHE A 226 1.02 -10.33 1.87
C PHE A 226 0.85 -11.20 3.13
N ARG A 227 1.45 -12.39 3.10
CA ARG A 227 1.24 -13.44 4.11
C ARG A 227 1.70 -13.02 5.51
N GLU A 228 2.79 -12.26 5.60
CA GLU A 228 3.34 -11.74 6.85
C GLU A 228 2.32 -10.85 7.57
N ALA A 229 1.73 -9.90 6.85
CA ALA A 229 0.70 -9.01 7.38
C ALA A 229 -0.56 -9.79 7.80
N GLN A 230 -0.96 -10.82 7.06
CA GLN A 230 -2.09 -11.67 7.44
C GLN A 230 -1.80 -12.46 8.72
N GLY A 231 -0.59 -12.99 8.87
CA GLY A 231 -0.18 -13.75 10.04
C GLY A 231 -0.25 -12.90 11.30
N VAL A 232 0.38 -11.72 11.28
CA VAL A 232 0.46 -10.87 12.48
C VAL A 232 -0.90 -10.32 12.92
N LEU A 233 -1.78 -9.99 11.97
CA LEU A 233 -3.11 -9.48 12.30
C LEU A 233 -4.09 -10.57 12.76
N LYS A 234 -3.84 -11.85 12.43
CA LYS A 234 -4.61 -12.99 12.95
C LYS A 234 -4.16 -13.44 14.34
N VAL A 235 -2.86 -13.36 14.64
CA VAL A 235 -2.27 -13.89 15.88
C VAL A 235 -2.40 -12.94 17.08
N GLY A 236 -2.60 -11.63 16.84
CA GLY A 236 -2.64 -10.58 17.88
C GLY A 236 -3.77 -10.64 18.93
N GLU A 237 -4.50 -11.75 19.04
CA GLU A 237 -5.48 -12.08 20.10
C GLU A 237 -4.95 -13.06 21.16
N GLY A 238 -3.85 -13.79 20.93
CA GLY A 238 -3.46 -14.90 21.82
C GLY A 238 -2.93 -14.54 23.21
N ASN A 239 -2.62 -13.26 23.49
CA ASN A 239 -1.82 -12.88 24.69
C ASN A 239 -2.50 -11.86 25.64
N SER A 240 -3.82 -11.70 25.61
CA SER A 240 -4.51 -10.79 26.56
C SER A 240 -5.58 -11.45 27.44
N SER A 241 -5.45 -12.74 27.76
CA SER A 241 -6.38 -13.41 28.69
C SER A 241 -5.74 -14.53 29.53
N VAL A 242 -4.64 -14.24 30.23
CA VAL A 242 -4.15 -14.98 31.42
C VAL A 242 -3.35 -13.96 32.23
N SER A 243 -3.64 -13.51 33.45
CA SER A 243 -4.23 -14.16 34.63
C SER A 243 -4.72 -13.07 35.61
N GLU A 244 -6.01 -13.07 35.94
CA GLU A 244 -6.50 -12.58 37.23
C GLU A 244 -7.28 -13.73 37.86
N SER A 245 -6.54 -14.59 38.55
CA SER A 245 -7.08 -15.51 39.53
C SER A 245 -6.00 -15.76 40.57
N GLU A 246 -6.38 -15.54 41.83
CA GLU A 246 -5.69 -15.83 43.09
C GLU A 246 -4.71 -14.77 43.61
N LYS A 247 -5.21 -13.84 44.44
CA LYS A 247 -5.22 -14.02 45.90
C LYS A 247 -6.16 -13.04 46.61
#